data_AF-R5IJU0-F1
#
_entry.id   AF-R5IJU0-F1
#
_cell.length_a   1.000
_cell.length_b   1.000
_cell.length_c   1.000
_cell.angle_alpha   90.00
_cell.angle_beta   90.00
_cell.angle_gamma   90.00
#
_symmetry.space_group_name_H-M   'P 1'
#
loop_
_entity.id
_entity.type
_entity.pdbx_description
1 polymer ?
#
loop_
_entity_poly.entity_id
_entity_poly.type
_entity_poly.pdbx_seq_one_letter_code
_entity_poly.pdbx_strand_id
1 'polypeptide(L)'
;MKHTLKIILPIILILAIVIGACWFFLIARRDVTESIFVYWGEHFYEAGRYSRAVAFYKAAMRFAPKDAELAIRLADAYKKSGNYTKAEYTLVSAITQIPDSVSLYVALSGTYVEQDKLLDAETMLSRITNDAVRTQIDALRPAAPVIEPESGNYSEYIDVTVTGSSGTVYAVCNSDFPASAQDVYIGPISLEAGESRIVALSVAENGLVSDAAYAGYTVGNVVEEVKLADAGLDAYVRELLGKTAGSAIMSDELWAVEALDLPDTVASLDDLSYFTGLRSLSLHHGASLDLSVLSRLPLLRTLDLSGCTLSTAAMNTIVTLPELTSLNLSGCAVAEIDALISLQKLETLDLSNNTVSDLTALSGLLALRELNLTNNPVTSLNNLKNCTELETLYAGQCAITRIAGLADHTKLKTLVLPGNQITDISALAGCTALETLDLSGNSISDISVVSGFKQLIDLNVSSNQITELPQFDADTPLWHVDISHNQIESLAGLEGNLAVNFIDADYNRIKSISKLESCIMLVRMNLWDNPVNADEVKQLQDIGILINYNPKYVEPETES
;
A
#
# COMPACT_ATOMS: atom_id res chain seq x y z
N MET A 1 -19.75 82.54 -63.47
CA MET A 1 -20.68 82.04 -62.42
C MET A 1 -21.86 81.23 -62.95
N LYS A 2 -22.56 81.60 -64.05
CA LYS A 2 -23.75 80.85 -64.51
C LYS A 2 -23.47 79.43 -65.05
N HIS A 3 -22.27 79.15 -65.58
CA HIS A 3 -21.96 77.85 -66.19
C HIS A 3 -21.52 76.77 -65.18
N THR A 4 -20.80 77.16 -64.14
CA THR A 4 -20.39 76.28 -63.03
C THR A 4 -21.58 75.90 -62.15
N LEU A 5 -22.51 76.82 -61.90
CA LEU A 5 -23.72 76.55 -61.12
C LEU A 5 -24.66 75.53 -61.81
N LYS A 6 -24.71 75.51 -63.15
CA LYS A 6 -25.50 74.55 -63.95
C LYS A 6 -24.98 73.11 -63.86
N ILE A 7 -23.71 72.90 -63.50
CA ILE A 7 -23.10 71.56 -63.36
C ILE A 7 -23.08 71.13 -61.89
N ILE A 8 -22.83 72.06 -60.97
CA ILE A 8 -22.75 71.77 -59.53
C ILE A 8 -24.14 71.47 -58.94
N LEU A 9 -25.19 72.17 -59.37
CA LEU A 9 -26.54 71.99 -58.81
C LEU A 9 -27.12 70.58 -59.09
N PRO A 10 -27.02 69.99 -60.30
CA PRO A 10 -27.40 68.61 -60.53
C PRO A 10 -26.59 67.61 -59.71
N ILE A 11 -25.28 67.84 -59.53
CA ILE A 11 -24.43 66.94 -58.73
C ILE A 11 -24.85 66.98 -57.27
N ILE A 12 -25.12 68.16 -56.70
CA ILE A 12 -25.63 68.30 -55.33
C ILE A 12 -27.01 67.66 -55.18
N LEU A 13 -27.89 67.80 -56.18
CA LEU A 13 -29.22 67.20 -56.16
C LEU A 13 -29.14 65.66 -56.22
N ILE A 14 -28.29 65.11 -57.09
CA ILE A 14 -28.02 63.67 -57.17
C ILE A 14 -27.43 63.19 -55.85
N LEU A 15 -26.46 63.91 -55.28
CA LEU A 15 -25.86 63.56 -53.99
C LEU A 15 -26.91 63.58 -52.87
N ALA A 16 -27.81 64.56 -52.84
CA ALA A 16 -28.90 64.64 -51.87
C ALA A 16 -29.91 63.49 -52.03
N ILE A 17 -30.23 63.09 -53.28
CA ILE A 17 -31.08 61.93 -53.56
C ILE A 17 -30.40 60.64 -53.12
N VAL A 18 -29.10 60.47 -53.39
CA VAL A 18 -28.33 59.29 -52.97
C VAL A 18 -28.22 59.23 -51.45
N ILE A 19 -27.93 60.34 -50.78
CA ILE A 19 -27.91 60.42 -49.31
C ILE A 19 -29.29 60.11 -48.74
N GLY A 20 -30.36 60.66 -49.34
CA GLY A 20 -31.75 60.38 -48.95
C GLY A 20 -32.12 58.91 -49.14
N ALA A 21 -31.71 58.28 -50.24
CA ALA A 21 -31.91 56.86 -50.49
C ALA A 21 -31.09 55.98 -49.53
N CYS A 22 -29.82 56.30 -49.29
CA CYS A 22 -28.99 55.62 -48.31
C CYS A 22 -29.58 55.72 -46.90
N TRP A 23 -30.04 56.91 -46.50
CA TRP A 23 -30.73 57.09 -45.21
C TRP A 23 -32.02 56.28 -45.17
N PHE A 24 -32.81 56.30 -46.24
CA PHE A 24 -34.05 55.53 -46.32
C PHE A 24 -33.82 54.03 -46.19
N PHE A 25 -32.92 53.44 -46.97
CA PHE A 25 -32.68 51.99 -46.96
C PHE A 25 -31.85 51.51 -45.75
N LEU A 26 -30.84 52.27 -45.32
CA LEU A 26 -29.93 51.82 -44.26
C LEU A 26 -30.40 52.20 -42.86
N ILE A 27 -31.29 53.19 -42.72
CA ILE A 27 -31.72 53.72 -41.42
C ILE A 27 -33.25 53.63 -41.27
N ALA A 28 -34.05 54.10 -42.24
CA ALA A 28 -35.51 54.16 -42.09
C ALA A 28 -36.24 52.83 -42.36
N ARG A 29 -35.77 52.04 -43.34
CA ARG A 29 -36.34 50.74 -43.76
C ARG A 29 -35.28 49.65 -43.70
N ARG A 30 -34.74 49.45 -42.49
CA ARG A 30 -33.74 48.41 -42.21
C ARG A 30 -34.25 47.00 -42.54
N ASP A 31 -35.55 46.76 -42.40
CA ASP A 31 -36.28 45.53 -42.74
C ASP A 31 -36.19 45.17 -44.25
N VAL A 32 -36.32 46.17 -45.12
CA VAL A 32 -36.24 45.96 -46.58
C VAL A 32 -34.81 45.61 -46.99
N THR A 33 -33.84 46.29 -46.41
CA THR A 33 -32.42 46.04 -46.69
C THR A 33 -31.99 44.67 -46.15
N GLU A 34 -32.42 44.32 -44.94
CA GLU A 34 -32.21 43.02 -44.34
C GLU A 34 -32.77 41.89 -45.21
N SER A 35 -34.05 41.95 -45.59
CA SER A 35 -34.69 40.92 -46.44
C SER A 35 -34.02 40.74 -47.80
N ILE A 36 -33.49 41.81 -48.41
CA ILE A 36 -32.67 41.71 -49.63
C ILE A 36 -31.39 40.91 -49.36
N PHE A 37 -30.69 41.19 -48.26
CA PHE A 37 -29.49 40.44 -47.89
C PHE A 37 -29.81 38.98 -47.55
N VAL A 38 -30.91 38.69 -46.86
CA VAL A 38 -31.38 37.32 -46.58
C VAL A 38 -31.68 36.58 -47.88
N TYR A 39 -32.43 37.18 -48.81
CA TYR A 39 -32.75 36.58 -50.11
C TYR A 39 -31.51 36.17 -50.90
N TRP A 40 -30.53 37.06 -51.02
CA TRP A 40 -29.27 36.73 -51.69
C TRP A 40 -28.44 35.71 -50.91
N GLY A 41 -28.51 35.74 -49.58
CA GLY A 41 -27.94 34.72 -48.71
C GLY A 41 -28.46 33.33 -49.04
N GLU A 42 -29.79 33.14 -49.03
CA GLU A 42 -30.46 31.89 -49.39
C GLU A 42 -30.10 31.44 -50.80
N HIS A 43 -30.20 32.34 -51.78
CA HIS A 43 -29.87 32.02 -53.17
C HIS A 43 -28.43 31.48 -53.32
N PHE A 44 -27.46 32.08 -52.63
CA PHE A 44 -26.09 31.58 -52.65
C PHE A 44 -25.89 30.31 -51.83
N TYR A 45 -26.66 30.13 -50.76
CA TYR A 45 -26.63 28.91 -49.95
C TYR A 45 -27.11 27.71 -50.76
N GLU A 46 -28.27 27.83 -51.41
CA GLU A 46 -28.85 26.81 -52.30
C GLU A 46 -27.95 26.50 -53.49
N ALA A 47 -27.26 27.52 -54.03
CA ALA A 47 -26.28 27.34 -55.11
C ALA A 47 -24.95 26.71 -54.66
N GLY A 48 -24.82 26.30 -53.39
CA GLY A 48 -23.60 25.70 -52.84
C GLY A 48 -22.43 26.68 -52.62
N ARG A 49 -22.69 27.99 -52.67
CA ARG A 49 -21.68 29.06 -52.59
C ARG A 49 -21.61 29.63 -51.19
N TYR A 50 -21.28 28.79 -50.22
CA TYR A 50 -21.40 29.07 -48.78
C TYR A 50 -20.61 30.30 -48.31
N SER A 51 -19.40 30.56 -48.83
CA SER A 51 -18.64 31.77 -48.46
C SER A 51 -19.35 33.06 -48.86
N ARG A 52 -20.10 33.04 -49.97
CA ARG A 52 -20.92 34.19 -50.39
C ARG A 52 -22.16 34.28 -49.50
N ALA A 53 -22.85 33.17 -49.26
CA ALA A 53 -23.98 33.13 -48.34
C ALA A 53 -23.63 33.72 -46.96
N VAL A 54 -22.49 33.34 -46.37
CA VAL A 54 -21.96 33.90 -45.12
C VAL A 54 -21.81 35.43 -45.18
N ALA A 55 -21.32 35.99 -46.29
CA ALA A 55 -21.15 37.44 -46.42
C ALA A 55 -22.50 38.17 -46.42
N PHE A 56 -23.50 37.60 -47.10
CA PHE A 56 -24.86 38.15 -47.17
C PHE A 56 -25.62 38.00 -45.85
N TYR A 57 -25.56 36.83 -45.20
CA TYR A 57 -26.16 36.64 -43.87
C TYR A 57 -25.48 37.51 -42.80
N LYS A 58 -24.16 37.71 -42.83
CA LYS A 58 -23.47 38.68 -41.96
C LYS A 58 -23.96 40.10 -42.17
N ALA A 59 -24.19 40.50 -43.42
CA ALA A 59 -24.71 41.82 -43.74
C ALA A 59 -26.13 41.96 -43.17
N ALA A 60 -26.99 40.96 -43.37
CA ALA A 60 -28.34 40.92 -42.80
C ALA A 60 -28.34 40.99 -41.27
N MET A 61 -27.45 40.25 -40.59
CA MET A 61 -27.33 40.26 -39.12
C MET A 61 -27.01 41.64 -38.53
N ARG A 62 -26.38 42.55 -39.29
CA ARG A 62 -26.16 43.94 -38.85
C ARG A 62 -27.45 44.76 -38.79
N PHE A 63 -28.45 44.37 -39.56
CA PHE A 63 -29.76 45.03 -39.59
C PHE A 63 -30.73 44.40 -38.59
N ALA A 64 -30.68 43.07 -38.41
CA ALA A 64 -31.49 42.31 -37.46
C ALA A 64 -30.62 41.48 -36.48
N PRO A 65 -29.94 42.11 -35.50
CA PRO A 65 -29.04 41.40 -34.58
C PRO A 65 -29.76 40.41 -33.63
N LYS A 66 -31.07 40.59 -33.43
CA LYS A 66 -31.89 39.77 -32.53
C LYS A 66 -32.81 38.79 -33.28
N ASP A 67 -32.43 38.39 -34.48
CA ASP A 67 -33.13 37.36 -35.24
C ASP A 67 -32.45 35.99 -35.04
N ALA A 68 -33.15 35.08 -34.37
CA ALA A 68 -32.65 33.74 -34.10
C ALA A 68 -32.51 32.90 -35.38
N GLU A 69 -33.46 33.01 -36.29
CA GLU A 69 -33.49 32.21 -37.53
C GLU A 69 -32.36 32.63 -38.47
N LEU A 70 -32.09 33.93 -38.56
CA LEU A 70 -30.96 34.46 -39.33
C LEU A 70 -29.60 34.03 -38.75
N ALA A 71 -29.48 33.94 -37.42
CA ALA A 71 -28.28 33.45 -36.77
C ALA A 71 -28.04 31.95 -37.06
N ILE A 72 -29.11 31.14 -37.08
CA ILE A 72 -29.05 29.71 -37.44
C ILE A 72 -28.59 29.55 -38.89
N ARG A 73 -29.19 30.28 -39.84
CA ARG A 73 -28.79 30.26 -41.27
C ARG A 73 -27.33 30.65 -41.48
N LEU A 74 -26.85 31.67 -40.75
CA LEU A 74 -25.45 32.05 -40.78
C LEU A 74 -24.54 30.94 -40.25
N ALA A 75 -24.93 30.29 -39.15
CA ALA A 75 -24.19 29.16 -38.58
C ALA A 75 -24.16 27.95 -39.53
N ASP A 76 -25.28 27.61 -40.17
CA ASP A 76 -25.33 26.54 -41.17
C ASP A 76 -24.47 26.84 -42.39
N ALA A 77 -24.46 28.09 -42.86
CA ALA A 77 -23.57 28.52 -43.94
C ALA A 77 -22.09 28.38 -43.53
N TYR A 78 -21.76 28.63 -42.27
CA TYR A 78 -20.41 28.38 -41.75
C TYR A 78 -20.05 26.90 -41.68
N LYS A 79 -20.95 26.05 -41.18
CA LYS A 79 -20.78 24.58 -41.14
C LYS A 79 -20.52 24.02 -42.53
N LYS A 80 -21.35 24.37 -43.52
CA LYS A 80 -21.17 23.97 -44.93
C LYS A 80 -19.91 24.53 -45.59
N SER A 81 -19.37 25.64 -45.06
CA SER A 81 -18.06 26.17 -45.48
C SER A 81 -16.86 25.52 -44.75
N GLY A 82 -17.11 24.55 -43.86
CA GLY A 82 -16.09 23.85 -43.07
C GLY A 82 -15.60 24.63 -41.84
N ASN A 83 -16.32 25.67 -41.39
CA ASN A 83 -15.90 26.54 -40.29
C ASN A 83 -16.81 26.39 -39.06
N TYR A 84 -16.69 25.26 -38.38
CA TYR A 84 -17.49 24.93 -37.20
C TYR A 84 -17.26 25.88 -36.01
N THR A 85 -16.04 26.35 -35.80
CA THR A 85 -15.72 27.33 -34.74
C THR A 85 -16.51 28.64 -34.91
N LYS A 86 -16.65 29.14 -36.15
CA LYS A 86 -17.46 30.34 -36.39
C LYS A 86 -18.95 30.07 -36.29
N ALA A 87 -19.41 28.87 -36.62
CA ALA A 87 -20.80 28.47 -36.43
C ALA A 87 -21.15 28.45 -34.93
N GLU A 88 -20.33 27.78 -34.11
CA GLU A 88 -20.46 27.74 -32.65
C GLU A 88 -20.47 29.16 -32.04
N TYR A 89 -19.47 29.98 -32.38
CA TYR A 89 -19.39 31.36 -31.90
C TYR A 89 -20.63 32.18 -32.28
N THR A 90 -21.16 32.00 -33.49
CA THR A 90 -22.36 32.71 -33.96
C THR A 90 -23.57 32.33 -33.13
N LEU A 91 -23.76 31.04 -32.86
CA LEU A 91 -24.89 30.53 -32.08
C LEU A 91 -24.78 30.92 -30.60
N VAL A 92 -23.60 30.78 -29.97
CA VAL A 92 -23.36 31.21 -28.58
C VAL A 92 -23.59 32.71 -28.42
N SER A 93 -23.09 33.52 -29.36
CA SER A 93 -23.35 34.96 -29.36
C SER A 93 -24.83 35.30 -29.54
N ALA A 94 -25.57 34.53 -30.35
CA ALA A 94 -27.01 34.74 -30.55
C ALA A 94 -27.82 34.35 -29.31
N ILE A 95 -27.48 33.23 -28.65
CA ILE A 95 -28.09 32.79 -27.38
C ILE A 95 -27.90 33.85 -26.30
N THR A 96 -26.72 34.47 -26.23
CA THR A 96 -26.45 35.56 -25.27
C THR A 96 -27.37 36.77 -25.48
N GLN A 97 -27.81 37.03 -26.71
CA GLN A 97 -28.69 38.14 -27.06
C GLN A 97 -30.18 37.77 -27.01
N ILE A 98 -30.51 36.49 -27.21
CA ILE A 98 -31.86 35.93 -27.31
C ILE A 98 -31.93 34.64 -26.49
N PRO A 99 -31.79 34.70 -25.16
CA PRO A 99 -31.71 33.51 -24.30
C PRO A 99 -33.00 32.69 -24.28
N ASP A 100 -34.11 33.26 -24.73
CA ASP A 100 -35.45 32.65 -24.72
C ASP A 100 -35.74 31.79 -25.98
N SER A 101 -34.82 31.77 -26.95
CA SER A 101 -35.03 31.07 -28.23
C SER A 101 -34.59 29.61 -28.17
N VAL A 102 -35.57 28.70 -28.09
CA VAL A 102 -35.36 27.24 -28.09
C VAL A 102 -34.58 26.76 -29.33
N SER A 103 -34.88 27.31 -30.51
CA SER A 103 -34.24 26.88 -31.77
C SER A 103 -32.73 27.13 -31.81
N LEU A 104 -32.22 28.14 -31.09
CA LEU A 104 -30.78 28.41 -31.01
C LEU A 104 -30.05 27.32 -30.21
N TYR A 105 -30.64 26.84 -29.12
CA TYR A 105 -30.06 25.75 -28.32
C TYR A 105 -30.07 24.43 -29.08
N VAL A 106 -31.16 24.13 -29.82
CA VAL A 106 -31.23 22.96 -30.71
C VAL A 106 -30.13 23.02 -31.79
N ALA A 107 -30.00 24.16 -32.47
CA ALA A 107 -28.98 24.34 -33.51
C ALA A 107 -27.54 24.24 -32.95
N LEU A 108 -27.29 24.77 -31.75
CA LEU A 108 -25.98 24.68 -31.09
C LEU A 108 -25.67 23.25 -30.66
N SER A 109 -26.63 22.55 -30.06
CA SER A 109 -26.49 21.14 -29.67
C SER A 109 -26.17 20.27 -30.89
N GLY A 110 -26.92 20.40 -31.98
CA GLY A 110 -26.64 19.68 -33.23
C GLY A 110 -25.26 20.03 -33.83
N THR A 111 -24.81 21.27 -33.68
CA THR A 111 -23.46 21.69 -34.11
C THR A 111 -22.35 21.05 -33.29
N TYR A 112 -22.59 20.77 -32.00
CA TYR A 112 -21.66 20.01 -31.16
C TYR A 112 -21.66 18.51 -31.51
N VAL A 113 -22.83 17.92 -31.74
CA VAL A 113 -22.97 16.51 -32.17
C VAL A 113 -22.20 16.25 -33.46
N GLU A 114 -22.32 17.13 -34.46
CA GLU A 114 -21.58 17.04 -35.74
C GLU A 114 -20.04 17.15 -35.58
N GLN A 115 -19.57 17.72 -34.46
CA GLN A 115 -18.15 17.88 -34.14
C GLN A 115 -17.61 16.78 -33.22
N ASP A 116 -18.39 15.74 -32.91
CA ASP A 116 -18.00 14.71 -31.93
C ASP A 116 -17.85 15.27 -30.50
N LYS A 117 -18.57 16.35 -30.19
CA LYS A 117 -18.52 17.06 -28.90
C LYS A 117 -19.77 16.81 -28.05
N LEU A 118 -20.08 15.54 -27.78
CA LEU A 118 -21.28 15.17 -27.03
C LEU A 118 -21.31 15.76 -25.60
N LEU A 119 -20.15 15.82 -24.93
CA LEU A 119 -20.04 16.40 -23.59
C LEU A 119 -20.36 17.91 -23.59
N ASP A 120 -19.84 18.66 -24.58
CA ASP A 120 -20.12 20.09 -24.70
C ASP A 120 -21.61 20.34 -24.98
N ALA A 121 -22.26 19.46 -25.75
CA ALA A 121 -23.68 19.52 -26.02
C ALA A 121 -24.50 19.32 -24.73
N GLU A 122 -24.20 18.27 -23.96
CA GLU A 122 -24.89 17.95 -22.70
C GLU A 122 -24.67 19.07 -21.67
N THR A 123 -23.43 19.50 -21.50
CA THR A 123 -23.05 20.54 -20.55
C THR A 123 -23.70 21.89 -20.89
N MET A 124 -23.84 22.20 -22.19
CA MET A 124 -24.52 23.42 -22.62
C MET A 124 -26.02 23.38 -22.32
N LEU A 125 -26.69 22.25 -22.58
CA LEU A 125 -28.12 22.10 -22.30
C LEU A 125 -28.43 22.10 -20.79
N SER A 126 -27.59 21.47 -19.96
CA SER A 126 -27.76 21.44 -18.51
C SER A 126 -27.56 22.81 -17.85
N ARG A 127 -26.82 23.72 -18.50
CA ARG A 127 -26.57 25.10 -18.04
C ARG A 127 -27.64 26.11 -18.45
N ILE A 128 -28.71 25.71 -19.15
CA ILE A 128 -29.83 26.60 -19.49
C ILE A 128 -30.51 27.06 -18.20
N THR A 129 -30.45 28.36 -17.90
CA THR A 129 -31.00 28.95 -16.67
C THR A 129 -32.45 29.40 -16.78
N ASN A 130 -32.98 29.55 -18.01
CA ASN A 130 -34.38 29.91 -18.22
C ASN A 130 -35.27 28.66 -18.15
N ASP A 131 -36.12 28.59 -17.12
CA ASP A 131 -37.01 27.44 -16.86
C ASP A 131 -38.00 27.14 -18.00
N ALA A 132 -38.53 28.18 -18.68
CA ALA A 132 -39.48 28.01 -19.77
C ALA A 132 -38.82 27.45 -21.04
N VAL A 133 -37.56 27.81 -21.28
CA VAL A 133 -36.75 27.25 -22.36
C VAL A 133 -36.33 25.83 -22.01
N ARG A 134 -35.85 25.60 -20.78
CA ARG A 134 -35.45 24.29 -20.29
C ARG A 134 -36.59 23.27 -20.43
N THR A 135 -37.80 23.62 -19.99
CA THR A 135 -38.98 22.76 -20.12
C THR A 135 -39.30 22.38 -21.58
N GLN A 136 -39.15 23.32 -22.51
CA GLN A 136 -39.37 23.05 -23.93
C GLN A 136 -38.27 22.16 -24.53
N ILE A 137 -37.02 22.37 -24.14
CA ILE A 137 -35.89 21.54 -24.55
C ILE A 137 -36.02 20.13 -23.98
N ASP A 138 -36.38 19.99 -22.70
CA ASP A 138 -36.60 18.71 -22.03
C ASP A 138 -37.71 17.89 -22.71
N ALA A 139 -38.75 18.55 -23.23
CA ALA A 139 -39.80 17.90 -24.00
C ALA A 139 -39.37 17.44 -25.41
N LEU A 140 -38.27 17.98 -25.95
CA LEU A 140 -37.77 17.70 -27.31
C LEU A 140 -36.55 16.78 -27.33
N ARG A 141 -35.80 16.70 -26.23
CA ARG A 141 -34.60 15.85 -26.12
C ARG A 141 -34.96 14.44 -25.67
N PRO A 142 -34.18 13.42 -26.06
CA PRO A 142 -34.45 12.06 -25.62
C PRO A 142 -34.23 11.93 -24.10
N ALA A 143 -34.93 10.99 -23.46
CA ALA A 143 -34.66 10.69 -22.06
C ALA A 143 -33.28 10.04 -21.91
N ALA A 144 -32.65 10.22 -20.74
CA ALA A 144 -31.40 9.55 -20.42
C ALA A 144 -31.53 8.02 -20.61
N PRO A 145 -30.55 7.34 -21.22
CA PRO A 145 -30.57 5.89 -21.33
C PRO A 145 -30.66 5.24 -19.95
N VAL A 146 -31.37 4.12 -19.88
CA VAL A 146 -31.39 3.26 -18.71
C VAL A 146 -30.28 2.22 -18.86
N ILE A 147 -29.44 2.07 -17.84
CA ILE A 147 -28.35 1.10 -17.80
C ILE A 147 -28.78 -0.02 -16.84
N GLU A 148 -28.82 -1.26 -17.33
CA GLU A 148 -29.20 -2.45 -16.56
C GLU A 148 -28.12 -3.54 -16.67
N PRO A 149 -27.79 -4.27 -15.60
CA PRO A 149 -28.37 -4.18 -14.25
C PRO A 149 -27.87 -2.94 -13.48
N GLU A 150 -28.50 -2.63 -12.33
CA GLU A 150 -28.15 -1.44 -11.53
C GLU A 150 -26.66 -1.43 -11.14
N SER A 151 -26.06 -0.25 -11.05
CA SER A 151 -24.68 -0.09 -10.58
C SER A 151 -24.48 -0.73 -9.21
N GLY A 152 -23.40 -1.47 -9.01
CA GLY A 152 -23.16 -2.17 -7.75
C GLY A 152 -22.03 -3.18 -7.80
N ASN A 153 -21.97 -4.02 -6.75
CA ASN A 153 -20.99 -5.08 -6.63
C ASN A 153 -21.60 -6.41 -7.07
N TYR A 154 -20.89 -7.13 -7.92
CA TYR A 154 -21.32 -8.40 -8.50
C TYR A 154 -20.28 -9.48 -8.24
N SER A 155 -20.75 -10.70 -8.00
CA SER A 155 -19.92 -11.90 -7.78
C SER A 155 -19.92 -12.86 -8.97
N GLU A 156 -20.47 -12.41 -10.09
CA GLU A 156 -20.52 -13.09 -11.37
C GLU A 156 -20.27 -12.09 -12.49
N TYR A 157 -19.80 -12.57 -13.64
CA TYR A 157 -19.69 -11.73 -14.83
C TYR A 157 -21.08 -11.28 -15.27
N ILE A 158 -21.21 -9.99 -15.55
CA ILE A 158 -22.48 -9.39 -15.96
C ILE A 158 -22.35 -8.74 -17.33
N ASP A 159 -23.42 -8.85 -18.10
CA ASP A 159 -23.61 -8.11 -19.34
C ASP A 159 -24.46 -6.87 -19.05
N VAL A 160 -23.90 -5.69 -19.31
CA VAL A 160 -24.61 -4.43 -19.14
C VAL A 160 -25.31 -4.05 -20.43
N THR A 161 -26.64 -3.92 -20.34
CA THR A 161 -27.49 -3.47 -21.42
C THR A 161 -27.85 -2.00 -21.24
N VAL A 162 -27.69 -1.21 -22.30
CA VAL A 162 -28.08 0.19 -22.33
C VAL A 162 -29.32 0.35 -23.22
N THR A 163 -30.40 0.89 -22.65
CA THR A 163 -31.68 1.09 -23.35
C THR A 163 -32.02 2.56 -23.46
N GLY A 164 -32.07 3.08 -24.68
CA GLY A 164 -32.55 4.44 -24.99
C GLY A 164 -34.05 4.47 -25.27
N SER A 165 -34.68 5.62 -25.01
CA SER A 165 -36.11 5.83 -25.30
C SER A 165 -36.37 6.22 -26.76
N SER A 166 -35.48 7.02 -27.35
CA SER A 166 -35.51 7.46 -28.75
C SER A 166 -34.14 8.00 -29.18
N GLY A 167 -33.88 8.01 -30.49
CA GLY A 167 -32.59 8.43 -31.04
C GLY A 167 -31.51 7.35 -31.01
N THR A 168 -30.28 7.73 -31.38
CA THR A 168 -29.12 6.84 -31.35
C THR A 168 -28.49 6.85 -29.96
N VAL A 169 -28.27 5.68 -29.39
CA VAL A 169 -27.60 5.53 -28.08
C VAL A 169 -26.10 5.41 -28.30
N TYR A 170 -25.34 6.14 -27.48
CA TYR A 170 -23.89 6.04 -27.39
C TYR A 170 -23.52 5.60 -25.99
N ALA A 171 -22.62 4.63 -25.88
CA ALA A 171 -22.17 4.09 -24.60
C ALA A 171 -20.70 3.69 -24.66
N VAL A 172 -19.95 4.04 -23.62
CA VAL A 172 -18.54 3.71 -23.51
C VAL A 172 -18.23 3.11 -22.14
N CYS A 173 -17.34 2.12 -22.09
CA CYS A 173 -16.83 1.53 -20.87
C CYS A 173 -15.40 2.05 -20.61
N ASN A 174 -15.11 2.40 -19.35
CA ASN A 174 -13.80 2.82 -18.87
C ASN A 174 -13.19 4.03 -19.59
N SER A 175 -14.06 4.89 -20.15
CA SER A 175 -13.69 6.20 -20.69
C SER A 175 -14.50 7.30 -20.00
N ASP A 176 -14.09 8.55 -20.17
CA ASP A 176 -14.73 9.70 -19.51
C ASP A 176 -16.09 10.05 -20.10
N PHE A 177 -16.24 9.97 -21.42
CA PHE A 177 -17.49 10.31 -22.10
C PHE A 177 -17.57 9.67 -23.50
N PRO A 178 -18.77 9.31 -24.02
CA PRO A 178 -18.92 8.75 -25.35
C PRO A 178 -18.56 9.72 -26.49
N ALA A 179 -17.95 9.20 -27.55
CA ALA A 179 -17.73 9.85 -28.83
C ALA A 179 -18.79 9.40 -29.86
N SER A 180 -19.46 10.36 -30.52
CA SER A 180 -20.46 10.11 -31.55
C SER A 180 -19.91 9.43 -32.80
N ALA A 181 -18.60 9.50 -33.04
CA ALA A 181 -17.96 8.85 -34.18
C ALA A 181 -17.70 7.34 -33.99
N GLN A 182 -17.62 6.85 -32.74
CA GLN A 182 -17.10 5.50 -32.45
C GLN A 182 -17.98 4.70 -31.48
N ASP A 183 -18.58 5.36 -30.50
CA ASP A 183 -19.20 4.68 -29.36
C ASP A 183 -20.70 4.43 -29.55
N VAL A 184 -21.12 4.18 -30.80
CA VAL A 184 -22.51 3.79 -31.09
C VAL A 184 -22.78 2.45 -30.40
N TYR A 185 -23.79 2.42 -29.54
CA TYR A 185 -24.14 1.22 -28.81
C TYR A 185 -24.78 0.17 -29.76
N ILE A 186 -24.16 -1.00 -29.87
CA ILE A 186 -24.55 -2.08 -30.79
C ILE A 186 -25.05 -3.36 -30.09
N GLY A 187 -24.89 -3.47 -28.77
CA GLY A 187 -25.27 -4.64 -27.99
C GLY A 187 -24.67 -4.62 -26.57
N PRO A 188 -25.01 -5.60 -25.73
CA PRO A 188 -24.57 -5.65 -24.33
C PRO A 188 -23.05 -5.57 -24.17
N ILE A 189 -22.61 -4.90 -23.11
CA ILE A 189 -21.21 -4.72 -22.71
C ILE A 189 -20.88 -5.72 -21.61
N SER A 190 -20.10 -6.75 -21.91
CA SER A 190 -19.62 -7.71 -20.91
C SER A 190 -18.56 -7.07 -20.02
N LEU A 191 -18.75 -7.14 -18.71
CA LEU A 191 -17.79 -6.64 -17.73
C LEU A 191 -16.85 -7.75 -17.25
N GLU A 192 -15.55 -7.46 -17.28
CA GLU A 192 -14.51 -8.31 -16.69
C GLU A 192 -14.39 -8.07 -15.18
N ALA A 193 -13.62 -8.92 -14.48
CA ALA A 193 -13.34 -8.74 -13.07
C ALA A 193 -12.57 -7.43 -12.82
N GLY A 194 -12.96 -6.69 -11.79
CA GLY A 194 -12.41 -5.38 -11.44
C GLY A 194 -13.46 -4.28 -11.43
N GLU A 195 -12.98 -3.04 -11.43
CA GLU A 195 -13.81 -1.84 -11.50
C GLU A 195 -14.09 -1.48 -12.95
N SER A 196 -15.36 -1.19 -13.26
CA SER A 196 -15.76 -0.71 -14.58
C SER A 196 -16.73 0.45 -14.46
N ARG A 197 -16.57 1.45 -15.33
CA ARG A 197 -17.46 2.62 -15.42
C ARG A 197 -18.07 2.71 -16.80
N ILE A 198 -19.40 2.70 -16.87
CA ILE A 198 -20.14 2.92 -18.11
C ILE A 198 -20.74 4.32 -18.10
N VAL A 199 -20.56 5.03 -19.21
CA VAL A 199 -21.20 6.31 -19.48
C VAL A 199 -22.03 6.17 -20.75
N ALA A 200 -23.30 6.56 -20.71
CA ALA A 200 -24.19 6.46 -21.84
C ALA A 200 -25.08 7.69 -22.04
N LEU A 201 -25.39 8.03 -23.29
CA LEU A 201 -26.35 9.09 -23.64
C LEU A 201 -27.07 8.79 -24.95
N SER A 202 -28.22 9.43 -25.19
CA SER A 202 -28.97 9.34 -26.46
C SER A 202 -28.89 10.64 -27.24
N VAL A 203 -28.82 10.54 -28.56
CA VAL A 203 -28.88 11.70 -29.48
C VAL A 203 -30.11 11.55 -30.39
N ALA A 204 -31.02 12.52 -30.33
CA ALA A 204 -32.22 12.54 -31.17
C ALA A 204 -31.91 13.06 -32.58
N GLU A 205 -32.82 12.79 -33.53
CA GLU A 205 -32.71 13.24 -34.93
C GLU A 205 -32.62 14.77 -35.08
N ASN A 206 -33.17 15.52 -34.13
CA ASN A 206 -33.11 16.99 -34.09
C ASN A 206 -31.75 17.53 -33.58
N GLY A 207 -30.80 16.65 -33.23
CA GLY A 207 -29.47 17.00 -32.74
C GLY A 207 -29.40 17.31 -31.24
N LEU A 208 -30.50 17.15 -30.48
CA LEU A 208 -30.47 17.27 -29.03
C LEU A 208 -29.94 15.99 -28.39
N VAL A 209 -29.18 16.17 -27.31
CA VAL A 209 -28.63 15.08 -26.49
C VAL A 209 -29.41 14.94 -25.18
N SER A 210 -29.55 13.70 -24.69
CA SER A 210 -30.08 13.44 -23.34
C SER A 210 -29.07 13.86 -22.27
N ASP A 211 -29.49 13.88 -21.01
CA ASP A 211 -28.56 13.79 -19.89
C ASP A 211 -27.75 12.48 -19.98
N ALA A 212 -26.51 12.51 -19.48
CA ALA A 212 -25.66 11.33 -19.44
C ALA A 212 -26.02 10.44 -18.24
N ALA A 213 -26.18 9.15 -18.50
CA ALA A 213 -26.31 8.11 -17.49
C ALA A 213 -24.93 7.56 -17.14
N TYR A 214 -24.67 7.40 -15.83
CA TYR A 214 -23.42 6.86 -15.30
C TYR A 214 -23.72 5.64 -14.46
N ALA A 215 -22.98 4.56 -14.68
CA ALA A 215 -23.05 3.35 -13.86
C ALA A 215 -21.65 2.86 -13.52
N GLY A 216 -21.40 2.62 -12.22
CA GLY A 216 -20.18 2.04 -11.71
C GLY A 216 -20.40 0.60 -11.25
N TYR A 217 -19.51 -0.29 -11.62
CA TYR A 217 -19.58 -1.71 -11.33
C TYR A 217 -18.28 -2.18 -10.70
N THR A 218 -18.39 -3.06 -9.70
CA THR A 218 -17.26 -3.83 -9.17
C THR A 218 -17.60 -5.30 -9.34
N VAL A 219 -16.92 -5.99 -10.26
CA VAL A 219 -17.07 -7.44 -10.42
C VAL A 219 -15.91 -8.10 -9.68
N GLY A 220 -16.19 -8.80 -8.59
CA GLY A 220 -15.16 -9.43 -7.75
C GLY A 220 -15.71 -10.64 -7.01
N ASN A 221 -14.83 -11.49 -6.50
CA ASN A 221 -15.22 -12.80 -5.92
C ASN A 221 -15.90 -13.74 -6.93
N VAL A 222 -15.53 -13.67 -8.21
CA VAL A 222 -16.00 -14.61 -9.23
C VAL A 222 -15.30 -15.94 -9.04
N VAL A 223 -16.08 -16.99 -8.78
CA VAL A 223 -15.57 -18.35 -8.55
C VAL A 223 -15.32 -19.02 -9.91
N GLU A 224 -14.06 -19.21 -10.27
CA GLU A 224 -13.65 -19.78 -11.54
C GLU A 224 -12.53 -20.81 -11.36
N GLU A 225 -12.35 -21.68 -12.36
CA GLU A 225 -11.27 -22.66 -12.36
C GLU A 225 -9.93 -21.94 -12.58
N VAL A 226 -9.01 -22.12 -11.63
CA VAL A 226 -7.64 -21.58 -11.68
C VAL A 226 -6.67 -22.67 -12.08
N LYS A 227 -5.76 -22.33 -12.98
CA LYS A 227 -4.61 -23.16 -13.36
C LYS A 227 -3.35 -22.46 -12.93
N LEU A 228 -2.72 -23.00 -11.89
CA LEU A 228 -1.42 -22.54 -11.41
C LEU A 228 -0.36 -22.92 -12.45
N ALA A 229 0.42 -21.93 -12.89
CA ALA A 229 1.44 -22.08 -13.92
C ALA A 229 2.69 -22.80 -13.37
N ASP A 230 3.05 -22.55 -12.12
CA ASP A 230 4.14 -23.24 -11.44
C ASP A 230 3.72 -24.64 -10.99
N ALA A 231 4.38 -25.67 -11.54
CA ALA A 231 4.02 -27.06 -11.27
C ALA A 231 4.33 -27.49 -9.82
N GLY A 232 5.34 -26.88 -9.18
CA GLY A 232 5.67 -27.15 -7.79
C GLY A 232 4.60 -26.60 -6.85
N LEU A 233 4.15 -25.38 -7.11
CA LEU A 233 3.06 -24.74 -6.38
C LEU A 233 1.73 -25.45 -6.64
N ASP A 234 1.41 -25.82 -7.88
CA ASP A 234 0.20 -26.59 -8.20
C ASP A 234 0.15 -27.90 -7.41
N ALA A 235 1.26 -28.66 -7.41
CA ALA A 235 1.34 -29.92 -6.67
C ALA A 235 1.15 -29.71 -5.16
N TYR A 236 1.83 -28.70 -4.58
CA TYR A 236 1.74 -28.36 -3.16
C TYR A 236 0.32 -27.94 -2.77
N VAL A 237 -0.29 -27.04 -3.54
CA VAL A 237 -1.63 -26.51 -3.27
C VAL A 237 -2.69 -27.60 -3.43
N ARG A 238 -2.54 -28.51 -4.39
CA ARG A 238 -3.44 -29.68 -4.50
C ARG A 238 -3.36 -30.56 -3.28
N GLU A 239 -2.17 -30.83 -2.77
CA GLU A 239 -1.99 -31.60 -1.53
C GLU A 239 -2.65 -30.88 -0.35
N LEU A 240 -2.40 -29.58 -0.21
CA LEU A 240 -2.99 -28.72 0.83
C LEU A 240 -4.53 -28.75 0.81
N LEU A 241 -5.13 -28.72 -0.39
CA LEU A 241 -6.58 -28.75 -0.59
C LEU A 241 -7.16 -30.18 -0.65
N GLY A 242 -6.33 -31.22 -0.56
CA GLY A 242 -6.77 -32.63 -0.69
C GLY A 242 -7.32 -33.00 -2.08
N LYS A 243 -6.86 -32.32 -3.14
CA LYS A 243 -7.30 -32.52 -4.52
C LYS A 243 -6.44 -33.52 -5.28
N THR A 244 -7.07 -34.23 -6.21
CA THR A 244 -6.37 -35.08 -7.17
C THR A 244 -5.94 -34.27 -8.39
N ALA A 245 -5.00 -34.82 -9.19
CA ALA A 245 -4.48 -34.15 -10.39
C ALA A 245 -5.54 -33.80 -11.45
N GLY A 246 -6.69 -34.50 -11.46
CA GLY A 246 -7.79 -34.24 -12.39
C GLY A 246 -8.90 -33.32 -11.85
N SER A 247 -8.81 -32.90 -10.59
CA SER A 247 -9.82 -32.04 -9.96
C SER A 247 -9.53 -30.57 -10.28
N ALA A 248 -10.57 -29.79 -10.62
CA ALA A 248 -10.44 -28.35 -10.77
C ALA A 248 -10.08 -27.70 -9.41
N ILE A 249 -9.20 -26.70 -9.43
CA ILE A 249 -8.96 -25.78 -8.31
C ILE A 249 -9.82 -24.55 -8.59
N MET A 250 -10.66 -24.16 -7.65
CA MET A 250 -11.51 -22.99 -7.76
C MET A 250 -10.85 -21.79 -7.05
N SER A 251 -11.08 -20.59 -7.56
CA SER A 251 -10.47 -19.36 -7.04
C SER A 251 -10.79 -19.08 -5.57
N ASP A 252 -11.99 -19.41 -5.10
CA ASP A 252 -12.42 -19.28 -3.71
C ASP A 252 -11.63 -20.18 -2.74
N GLU A 253 -11.24 -21.36 -3.19
CA GLU A 253 -10.39 -22.26 -2.41
C GLU A 253 -8.99 -21.66 -2.19
N LEU A 254 -8.47 -20.90 -3.16
CA LEU A 254 -7.18 -20.21 -3.05
C LEU A 254 -7.28 -18.94 -2.18
N TRP A 255 -8.38 -18.19 -2.27
CA TRP A 255 -8.61 -17.02 -1.41
C TRP A 255 -8.69 -17.39 0.07
N ALA A 256 -9.18 -18.59 0.39
CA ALA A 256 -9.31 -19.09 1.75
C ALA A 256 -7.97 -19.54 2.38
N VAL A 257 -6.91 -19.70 1.59
CA VAL A 257 -5.59 -20.10 2.10
C VAL A 257 -4.93 -18.90 2.78
N GLU A 258 -4.74 -18.99 4.10
CA GLU A 258 -4.11 -17.94 4.91
C GLU A 258 -2.59 -18.15 5.12
N ALA A 259 -2.08 -19.36 4.91
CA ALA A 259 -0.69 -19.71 5.15
C ALA A 259 -0.15 -20.65 4.08
N LEU A 260 1.08 -20.38 3.62
CA LEU A 260 1.81 -21.22 2.67
C LEU A 260 3.24 -21.42 3.19
N ASP A 261 3.69 -22.67 3.19
CA ASP A 261 5.07 -23.08 3.43
C ASP A 261 5.60 -23.73 2.15
N LEU A 262 6.28 -22.93 1.31
CA LEU A 262 6.57 -23.34 -0.05
C LEU A 262 7.78 -24.29 -0.09
N PRO A 263 7.62 -25.46 -0.74
CA PRO A 263 8.73 -26.39 -0.94
C PRO A 263 9.72 -25.87 -1.99
N ASP A 264 10.96 -26.36 -1.92
CA ASP A 264 12.05 -26.05 -2.86
C ASP A 264 11.72 -26.35 -4.35
N THR A 265 10.62 -27.09 -4.61
CA THR A 265 10.16 -27.38 -5.97
C THR A 265 9.48 -26.20 -6.66
N VAL A 266 9.11 -25.15 -5.93
CA VAL A 266 8.48 -23.95 -6.49
C VAL A 266 9.51 -23.12 -7.24
N ALA A 267 9.28 -22.86 -8.52
CA ALA A 267 10.22 -22.14 -9.40
C ALA A 267 9.79 -20.68 -9.68
N SER A 268 8.51 -20.36 -9.56
CA SER A 268 7.96 -19.00 -9.68
C SER A 268 6.92 -18.70 -8.61
N LEU A 269 6.81 -17.42 -8.23
CA LEU A 269 5.84 -16.91 -7.27
C LEU A 269 4.68 -16.15 -7.95
N ASP A 270 4.65 -16.03 -9.28
CA ASP A 270 3.63 -15.22 -9.99
C ASP A 270 2.18 -15.60 -9.64
N ASP A 271 1.96 -16.90 -9.46
CA ASP A 271 0.67 -17.48 -9.07
C ASP A 271 0.24 -17.10 -7.63
N LEU A 272 1.13 -16.57 -6.79
CA LEU A 272 0.75 -16.09 -5.46
C LEU A 272 -0.30 -14.98 -5.51
N SER A 273 -0.45 -14.29 -6.64
CA SER A 273 -1.51 -13.30 -6.86
C SER A 273 -2.93 -13.85 -6.70
N TYR A 274 -3.14 -15.16 -6.79
CA TYR A 274 -4.44 -15.79 -6.52
C TYR A 274 -4.75 -15.94 -5.03
N PHE A 275 -3.77 -15.80 -4.14
CA PHE A 275 -3.90 -16.04 -2.70
C PHE A 275 -4.20 -14.74 -1.95
N THR A 276 -5.34 -14.13 -2.27
CA THR A 276 -5.73 -12.80 -1.75
C THR A 276 -5.93 -12.76 -0.23
N GLY A 277 -6.16 -13.92 0.41
CA GLY A 277 -6.27 -14.08 1.85
C GLY A 277 -4.95 -14.38 2.58
N LEU A 278 -3.81 -14.46 1.88
CA LEU A 278 -2.54 -14.91 2.45
C LEU A 278 -2.01 -13.95 3.53
N ARG A 279 -1.67 -14.52 4.69
CA ARG A 279 -1.13 -13.80 5.86
C ARG A 279 0.26 -14.30 6.27
N SER A 280 0.57 -15.56 6.00
CA SER A 280 1.86 -16.16 6.30
C SER A 280 2.45 -16.81 5.06
N LEU A 281 3.70 -16.48 4.76
CA LEU A 281 4.45 -17.08 3.65
C LEU A 281 5.84 -17.47 4.14
N SER A 282 6.20 -18.74 3.93
CA SER A 282 7.56 -19.24 4.15
C SER A 282 8.17 -19.68 2.83
N LEU A 283 9.38 -19.18 2.55
CA LEU A 283 10.24 -19.57 1.44
C LEU A 283 11.57 -20.06 2.03
N HIS A 284 11.86 -21.35 1.88
CA HIS A 284 13.09 -21.94 2.36
C HIS A 284 14.08 -22.13 1.20
N HIS A 285 15.36 -21.85 1.44
CA HIS A 285 16.53 -22.21 0.61
C HIS A 285 16.49 -21.90 -0.92
N GLY A 286 17.48 -21.12 -1.39
CA GLY A 286 18.31 -21.58 -2.53
C GLY A 286 18.06 -21.10 -3.97
N ALA A 287 17.17 -20.14 -4.26
CA ALA A 287 17.17 -19.42 -5.55
C ALA A 287 16.72 -17.97 -5.38
N SER A 288 17.19 -17.06 -6.26
CA SER A 288 16.67 -15.68 -6.30
C SER A 288 15.28 -15.69 -6.93
N LEU A 289 14.27 -16.06 -6.14
CA LEU A 289 12.89 -15.88 -6.55
C LEU A 289 12.60 -14.38 -6.68
N ASP A 290 11.85 -14.01 -7.71
CA ASP A 290 11.37 -12.64 -7.84
C ASP A 290 10.25 -12.40 -6.82
N LEU A 291 10.55 -11.55 -5.83
CA LEU A 291 9.59 -11.20 -4.79
C LEU A 291 8.63 -10.08 -5.22
N SER A 292 8.68 -9.60 -6.47
CA SER A 292 7.82 -8.50 -6.94
C SER A 292 6.33 -8.76 -6.71
N VAL A 293 5.89 -10.02 -6.76
CA VAL A 293 4.49 -10.41 -6.48
C VAL A 293 4.05 -10.08 -5.05
N LEU A 294 4.95 -10.01 -4.07
CA LEU A 294 4.59 -9.75 -2.67
C LEU A 294 3.93 -8.39 -2.50
N SER A 295 4.19 -7.42 -3.39
CA SER A 295 3.51 -6.12 -3.37
C SER A 295 1.99 -6.22 -3.64
N ARG A 296 1.52 -7.38 -4.14
CA ARG A 296 0.11 -7.69 -4.40
C ARG A 296 -0.53 -8.49 -3.26
N LEU A 297 0.19 -8.72 -2.17
CA LEU A 297 -0.27 -9.46 -0.98
C LEU A 297 -0.40 -8.51 0.21
N PRO A 298 -1.42 -7.61 0.22
CA PRO A 298 -1.51 -6.53 1.20
C PRO A 298 -1.81 -7.03 2.63
N LEU A 299 -2.27 -8.27 2.79
CA LEU A 299 -2.61 -8.87 4.08
C LEU A 299 -1.46 -9.64 4.73
N LEU A 300 -0.28 -9.70 4.09
CA LEU A 300 0.86 -10.48 4.58
C LEU A 300 1.40 -9.89 5.89
N ARG A 301 1.48 -10.74 6.92
CA ARG A 301 1.92 -10.40 8.29
C ARG A 301 3.20 -11.12 8.68
N THR A 302 3.36 -12.35 8.22
CA THR A 302 4.50 -13.19 8.52
C THR A 302 5.19 -13.57 7.21
N LEU A 303 6.48 -13.26 7.14
CA LEU A 303 7.32 -13.59 6.00
C LEU A 303 8.60 -14.26 6.48
N ASP A 304 8.76 -15.54 6.15
CA ASP A 304 9.98 -16.29 6.40
C ASP A 304 10.74 -16.47 5.08
N LEU A 305 11.96 -15.94 5.03
CA LEU A 305 12.87 -16.04 3.89
C LEU A 305 14.17 -16.74 4.31
N SER A 306 14.17 -17.49 5.41
CA SER A 306 15.37 -18.10 5.97
C SER A 306 16.14 -18.93 4.94
N GLY A 307 17.44 -18.67 4.85
CA GLY A 307 18.34 -19.30 3.88
C GLY A 307 18.20 -18.81 2.43
N CYS A 308 17.36 -17.80 2.15
CA CYS A 308 17.24 -17.18 0.83
C CYS A 308 18.31 -16.11 0.61
N THR A 309 18.88 -16.01 -0.59
CA THR A 309 19.78 -14.89 -0.92
C THR A 309 18.97 -13.67 -1.35
N LEU A 310 19.04 -12.58 -0.57
CA LEU A 310 18.29 -11.37 -0.86
C LEU A 310 19.05 -10.42 -1.79
N SER A 311 18.39 -10.04 -2.88
CA SER A 311 18.84 -8.92 -3.72
C SER A 311 18.35 -7.58 -3.15
N THR A 312 18.94 -6.47 -3.59
CA THR A 312 18.44 -5.12 -3.25
C THR A 312 16.98 -4.92 -3.69
N ALA A 313 16.58 -5.51 -4.82
CA ALA A 313 15.19 -5.45 -5.30
C ALA A 313 14.23 -6.21 -4.36
N ALA A 314 14.64 -7.38 -3.87
CA ALA A 314 13.88 -8.14 -2.88
C ALA A 314 13.66 -7.32 -1.60
N MET A 315 14.71 -6.69 -1.07
CA MET A 315 14.59 -5.82 0.11
C MET A 315 13.64 -4.65 -0.13
N ASN A 316 13.74 -3.98 -1.28
CA ASN A 316 12.84 -2.89 -1.65
C ASN A 316 11.36 -3.31 -1.71
N THR A 317 11.09 -4.57 -2.06
CA THR A 317 9.71 -5.08 -2.03
C THR A 317 9.26 -5.39 -0.60
N ILE A 318 10.08 -6.07 0.21
CA ILE A 318 9.73 -6.45 1.59
C ILE A 318 9.32 -5.23 2.42
N VAL A 319 10.07 -4.12 2.28
CA VAL A 319 9.82 -2.89 3.06
C VAL A 319 8.55 -2.13 2.66
N THR A 320 7.86 -2.55 1.59
CA THR A 320 6.58 -1.98 1.16
C THR A 320 5.37 -2.70 1.77
N LEU A 321 5.57 -3.82 2.44
CA LEU A 321 4.50 -4.64 3.02
C LEU A 321 3.89 -3.92 4.25
N PRO A 322 2.61 -3.48 4.17
CA PRO A 322 2.05 -2.53 5.15
C PRO A 322 1.62 -3.16 6.47
N GLU A 323 1.43 -4.48 6.51
CA GLU A 323 0.91 -5.23 7.66
C GLU A 323 1.95 -6.20 8.26
N LEU A 324 3.22 -6.11 7.84
CA LEU A 324 4.25 -7.06 8.27
C LEU A 324 4.57 -6.88 9.77
N THR A 325 4.39 -7.95 10.54
CA THR A 325 4.66 -8.02 11.99
C THR A 325 5.76 -9.01 12.34
N SER A 326 6.03 -10.00 11.49
CA SER A 326 7.09 -10.99 11.70
C SER A 326 7.89 -11.19 10.42
N LEU A 327 9.22 -11.07 10.53
CA LEU A 327 10.15 -11.20 9.43
C LEU A 327 11.35 -12.06 9.84
N ASN A 328 11.56 -13.18 9.14
CA ASN A 328 12.73 -14.04 9.31
C ASN A 328 13.64 -13.92 8.09
N LEU A 329 14.84 -13.37 8.31
CA LEU A 329 15.93 -13.24 7.34
C LEU A 329 17.18 -14.01 7.78
N SER A 330 17.02 -15.07 8.58
CA SER A 330 18.16 -15.86 9.06
C SER A 330 18.94 -16.48 7.90
N GLY A 331 20.26 -16.35 7.88
CA GLY A 331 21.10 -16.99 6.86
C GLY A 331 20.96 -16.41 5.45
N CYS A 332 20.51 -15.16 5.32
CA CYS A 332 20.18 -14.55 4.03
C CYS A 332 21.31 -13.72 3.39
N ALA A 333 22.51 -13.77 3.96
CA ALA A 333 23.68 -12.95 3.58
C ALA A 333 23.39 -11.43 3.61
N VAL A 334 22.54 -10.99 4.54
CA VAL A 334 22.19 -9.59 4.74
C VAL A 334 23.35 -8.85 5.44
N ALA A 335 23.68 -7.67 4.94
CA ALA A 335 24.67 -6.78 5.56
C ALA A 335 24.04 -5.42 5.94
N GLU A 336 23.25 -4.86 5.02
CA GLU A 336 22.60 -3.56 5.16
C GLU A 336 21.11 -3.75 5.51
N ILE A 337 20.66 -3.10 6.59
CA ILE A 337 19.27 -3.19 7.07
C ILE A 337 18.56 -1.82 7.18
N ASP A 338 19.16 -0.74 6.66
CA ASP A 338 18.63 0.63 6.74
C ASP A 338 17.16 0.75 6.32
N ALA A 339 16.78 0.02 5.27
CA ALA A 339 15.43 0.05 4.74
C ALA A 339 14.37 -0.51 5.70
N LEU A 340 14.75 -1.36 6.66
CA LEU A 340 13.81 -1.96 7.62
C LEU A 340 13.15 -0.91 8.54
N ILE A 341 13.71 0.30 8.66
CA ILE A 341 13.17 1.37 9.51
C ILE A 341 11.71 1.74 9.16
N SER A 342 11.24 1.44 7.95
CA SER A 342 9.85 1.69 7.55
C SER A 342 8.85 0.68 8.13
N LEU A 343 9.30 -0.49 8.58
CA LEU A 343 8.46 -1.58 9.09
C LEU A 343 8.06 -1.35 10.56
N GLN A 344 7.38 -0.24 10.83
CA GLN A 344 7.08 0.23 12.19
C GLN A 344 6.15 -0.70 13.00
N LYS A 345 5.48 -1.64 12.34
CA LYS A 345 4.62 -2.67 12.97
C LYS A 345 5.36 -3.97 13.30
N LEU A 346 6.65 -4.06 12.98
CA LEU A 346 7.42 -5.28 13.17
C LEU A 346 7.58 -5.60 14.66
N GLU A 347 7.13 -6.79 15.06
CA GLU A 347 7.18 -7.31 16.43
C GLU A 347 8.27 -8.39 16.57
N THR A 348 8.48 -9.20 15.52
CA THR A 348 9.49 -10.27 15.50
C THR A 348 10.44 -10.08 14.33
N LEU A 349 11.75 -10.09 14.61
CA LEU A 349 12.80 -10.00 13.60
C LEU A 349 13.91 -11.01 13.88
N ASP A 350 14.12 -11.93 12.94
CA ASP A 350 15.29 -12.81 12.94
C ASP A 350 16.29 -12.36 11.85
N LEU A 351 17.47 -11.95 12.29
CA LEU A 351 18.62 -11.58 11.47
C LEU A 351 19.82 -12.50 11.72
N SER A 352 19.64 -13.64 12.38
CA SER A 352 20.74 -14.54 12.74
C SER A 352 21.51 -15.06 11.52
N ASN A 353 22.79 -15.42 11.71
CA ASN A 353 23.64 -15.99 10.67
C ASN A 353 23.79 -15.07 9.43
N ASN A 354 23.94 -13.77 9.65
CA ASN A 354 24.14 -12.77 8.60
C ASN A 354 25.48 -12.03 8.82
N THR A 355 25.67 -10.93 8.12
CA THR A 355 26.86 -10.07 8.24
C THR A 355 26.50 -8.64 8.67
N VAL A 356 25.41 -8.49 9.43
CA VAL A 356 24.91 -7.19 9.90
C VAL A 356 25.82 -6.64 11.00
N SER A 357 26.32 -5.42 10.82
CA SER A 357 27.11 -4.72 11.85
C SER A 357 26.49 -3.41 12.32
N ASP A 358 25.68 -2.76 11.47
CA ASP A 358 25.00 -1.51 11.79
C ASP A 358 23.54 -1.79 12.16
N LEU A 359 23.16 -1.44 13.39
CA LEU A 359 21.81 -1.62 13.93
C LEU A 359 20.98 -0.32 13.91
N THR A 360 21.44 0.73 13.24
CA THR A 360 20.78 2.05 13.26
C THR A 360 19.31 1.97 12.85
N ALA A 361 18.96 1.15 11.86
CA ALA A 361 17.59 0.92 11.42
C ALA A 361 16.65 0.46 12.55
N LEU A 362 17.15 -0.34 13.50
CA LEU A 362 16.34 -0.91 14.59
C LEU A 362 15.85 0.16 15.58
N SER A 363 16.50 1.32 15.64
CA SER A 363 16.10 2.42 16.53
C SER A 363 14.71 3.00 16.26
N GLY A 364 14.15 2.74 15.07
CA GLY A 364 12.78 3.11 14.67
C GLY A 364 11.73 2.00 14.85
N LEU A 365 12.13 0.77 15.21
CA LEU A 365 11.23 -0.38 15.34
C LEU A 365 10.65 -0.46 16.76
N LEU A 366 9.80 0.51 17.09
CA LEU A 366 9.29 0.70 18.45
C LEU A 366 8.35 -0.43 18.94
N ALA A 367 7.80 -1.22 18.03
CA ALA A 367 6.92 -2.35 18.33
C ALA A 367 7.66 -3.68 18.54
N LEU A 368 8.99 -3.69 18.39
CA LEU A 368 9.79 -4.92 18.40
C LEU A 368 9.75 -5.58 19.78
N ARG A 369 9.37 -6.87 19.80
CA ARG A 369 9.25 -7.73 20.99
C ARG A 369 10.28 -8.84 21.00
N GLU A 370 10.64 -9.37 19.84
CA GLU A 370 11.60 -10.44 19.70
C GLU A 370 12.63 -10.11 18.62
N LEU A 371 13.90 -10.22 18.98
CA LEU A 371 15.02 -9.96 18.10
C LEU A 371 16.09 -11.05 18.24
N ASN A 372 16.47 -11.62 17.10
CA ASN A 372 17.60 -12.54 17.01
C ASN A 372 18.70 -11.95 16.10
N LEU A 373 19.86 -11.69 16.68
CA LEU A 373 21.06 -11.17 16.03
C LEU A 373 22.20 -12.20 16.03
N THR A 374 21.98 -13.42 16.52
CA THR A 374 23.03 -14.43 16.74
C THR A 374 23.92 -14.62 15.49
N ASN A 375 25.22 -14.76 15.68
CA ASN A 375 26.22 -14.89 14.60
C ASN A 375 26.21 -13.69 13.62
N ASN A 376 26.27 -12.46 14.13
CA ASN A 376 26.49 -11.24 13.34
C ASN A 376 27.61 -10.38 13.96
N PRO A 377 28.40 -9.62 13.18
CA PRO A 377 29.48 -8.78 13.71
C PRO A 377 29.00 -7.48 14.40
N VAL A 378 28.10 -7.59 15.39
CA VAL A 378 27.52 -6.48 16.16
C VAL A 378 28.34 -6.21 17.42
N THR A 379 28.99 -5.05 17.50
CA THR A 379 29.82 -4.72 18.68
C THR A 379 29.08 -3.96 19.79
N SER A 380 27.89 -3.42 19.52
CA SER A 380 27.16 -2.54 20.44
C SER A 380 25.65 -2.63 20.24
N LEU A 381 24.90 -2.69 21.35
CA LEU A 381 23.44 -2.72 21.37
C LEU A 381 22.79 -1.34 21.62
N ASN A 382 23.56 -0.24 21.57
CA ASN A 382 23.04 1.11 21.86
C ASN A 382 21.85 1.53 20.99
N ASN A 383 21.75 1.02 19.75
CA ASN A 383 20.64 1.33 18.85
C ASN A 383 19.30 0.72 19.28
N LEU A 384 19.31 -0.24 20.22
CA LEU A 384 18.09 -0.84 20.77
C LEU A 384 17.43 0.00 21.86
N LYS A 385 18.02 1.14 22.27
CA LYS A 385 17.51 1.98 23.37
C LYS A 385 16.01 2.30 23.30
N ASN A 386 15.47 2.47 22.10
CA ASN A 386 14.06 2.83 21.90
C ASN A 386 13.14 1.61 21.71
N CYS A 387 13.67 0.39 21.62
CA CYS A 387 12.91 -0.86 21.49
C CYS A 387 12.39 -1.31 22.87
N THR A 388 11.69 -0.42 23.58
CA THR A 388 11.29 -0.66 24.99
C THR A 388 10.24 -1.76 25.17
N GLU A 389 9.64 -2.24 24.08
CA GLU A 389 8.70 -3.36 24.04
C GLU A 389 9.40 -4.74 23.95
N LEU A 390 10.74 -4.78 23.83
CA LEU A 390 11.48 -6.03 23.67
C LEU A 390 11.31 -6.94 24.89
N GLU A 391 10.83 -8.16 24.64
CA GLU A 391 10.65 -9.22 25.62
C GLU A 391 11.76 -10.28 25.51
N THR A 392 12.30 -10.48 24.31
CA THR A 392 13.27 -11.53 23.99
C THR A 392 14.40 -11.01 23.10
N LEU A 393 15.64 -11.23 23.51
CA LEU A 393 16.84 -10.89 22.74
C LEU A 393 17.85 -12.04 22.72
N TYR A 394 18.14 -12.53 21.51
CA TYR A 394 19.25 -13.43 21.23
C TYR A 394 20.34 -12.68 20.45
N ALA A 395 21.57 -12.64 20.97
CA ALA A 395 22.71 -12.09 20.23
C ALA A 395 24.01 -12.81 20.61
N GLY A 396 23.99 -14.14 20.51
CA GLY A 396 25.17 -14.97 20.75
C GLY A 396 26.21 -14.82 19.64
N GLN A 397 27.50 -14.92 20.00
CA GLN A 397 28.64 -14.87 19.08
C GLN A 397 28.68 -13.63 18.17
N CYS A 398 28.40 -12.45 18.73
CA CYS A 398 28.35 -11.20 17.98
C CYS A 398 29.56 -10.27 18.16
N ALA A 399 30.48 -10.62 19.06
CA ALA A 399 31.57 -9.74 19.53
C ALA A 399 31.07 -8.45 20.22
N ILE A 400 29.92 -8.53 20.91
CA ILE A 400 29.34 -7.42 21.66
C ILE A 400 30.25 -7.04 22.83
N THR A 401 30.56 -5.75 22.95
CA THR A 401 31.27 -5.18 24.12
C THR A 401 30.43 -4.17 24.88
N ARG A 402 29.37 -3.61 24.27
CA ARG A 402 28.55 -2.54 24.87
C ARG A 402 27.07 -2.88 24.84
N ILE A 403 26.47 -2.91 26.02
CA ILE A 403 25.04 -3.22 26.20
C ILE A 403 24.23 -2.07 26.85
N ALA A 404 24.79 -0.85 26.89
CA ALA A 404 24.14 0.30 27.54
C ALA A 404 22.77 0.66 26.95
N GLY A 405 22.50 0.27 25.70
CA GLY A 405 21.18 0.38 25.08
C GLY A 405 20.08 -0.39 25.81
N LEU A 406 20.41 -1.41 26.61
CA LEU A 406 19.43 -2.24 27.31
C LEU A 406 18.90 -1.63 28.62
N ALA A 407 19.40 -0.47 29.05
CA ALA A 407 19.16 0.04 30.40
C ALA A 407 17.70 0.20 30.82
N ASP A 408 16.83 0.56 29.89
CA ASP A 408 15.41 0.85 30.15
C ASP A 408 14.46 -0.29 29.70
N HIS A 409 14.97 -1.49 29.41
CA HIS A 409 14.18 -2.62 28.88
C HIS A 409 13.43 -3.38 29.98
N THR A 410 12.50 -2.70 30.65
CA THR A 410 11.73 -3.23 31.79
C THR A 410 10.81 -4.42 31.47
N LYS A 411 10.57 -4.70 30.18
CA LYS A 411 9.77 -5.83 29.70
C LYS A 411 10.59 -7.06 29.28
N LEU A 412 11.92 -6.94 29.27
CA LEU A 412 12.81 -8.00 28.82
C LEU A 412 12.77 -9.18 29.79
N LYS A 413 12.35 -10.34 29.29
CA LYS A 413 12.24 -11.60 30.03
C LYS A 413 13.39 -12.55 29.71
N THR A 414 13.80 -12.60 28.45
CA THR A 414 14.84 -13.51 27.96
C THR A 414 15.98 -12.71 27.33
N LEU A 415 17.19 -12.86 27.88
CA LEU A 415 18.40 -12.27 27.34
C LEU A 415 19.50 -13.33 27.18
N VAL A 416 19.89 -13.60 25.95
CA VAL A 416 20.86 -14.64 25.59
C VAL A 416 22.00 -14.03 24.77
N LEU A 417 23.14 -13.79 25.42
CA LEU A 417 24.33 -13.16 24.86
C LEU A 417 25.62 -14.02 25.00
N PRO A 418 25.59 -15.34 24.73
CA PRO A 418 26.75 -16.20 24.94
C PRO A 418 27.87 -15.91 23.94
N GLY A 419 29.13 -16.11 24.35
CA GLY A 419 30.29 -16.01 23.45
C GLY A 419 30.56 -14.58 22.94
N ASN A 420 30.38 -13.58 23.79
CA ASN A 420 30.65 -12.17 23.49
C ASN A 420 31.88 -11.66 24.26
N GLN A 421 32.09 -10.33 24.27
CA GLN A 421 33.22 -9.67 24.92
C GLN A 421 32.73 -8.67 25.98
N ILE A 422 31.65 -9.02 26.69
CA ILE A 422 31.02 -8.17 27.69
C ILE A 422 31.82 -8.27 29.00
N THR A 423 32.08 -7.12 29.63
CA THR A 423 32.78 -7.04 30.92
C THR A 423 31.93 -6.38 32.01
N ASP A 424 31.00 -5.50 31.63
CA ASP A 424 30.15 -4.73 32.53
C ASP A 424 28.68 -4.96 32.18
N ILE A 425 27.92 -5.45 33.16
CA ILE A 425 26.49 -5.71 33.04
C ILE A 425 25.62 -4.80 33.92
N SER A 426 26.20 -3.76 34.52
CA SER A 426 25.47 -2.79 35.34
C SER A 426 24.32 -2.10 34.60
N ALA A 427 24.43 -1.97 33.27
CA ALA A 427 23.35 -1.48 32.42
C ALA A 427 22.06 -2.31 32.56
N LEU A 428 22.13 -3.60 32.92
CA LEU A 428 20.94 -4.45 33.03
C LEU A 428 20.10 -4.16 34.29
N ALA A 429 20.50 -3.25 35.18
CA ALA A 429 19.81 -2.98 36.45
C ALA A 429 18.31 -2.64 36.30
N GLY A 430 17.89 -2.08 35.16
CA GLY A 430 16.49 -1.78 34.86
C GLY A 430 15.68 -2.95 34.29
N CYS A 431 16.31 -4.06 33.91
CA CYS A 431 15.68 -5.24 33.30
C CYS A 431 15.04 -6.15 34.37
N THR A 432 14.15 -5.61 35.18
CA THR A 432 13.60 -6.28 36.38
C THR A 432 12.64 -7.43 36.08
N ALA A 433 12.20 -7.58 34.83
CA ALA A 433 11.36 -8.68 34.36
C ALA A 433 12.15 -9.90 33.86
N LEU A 434 13.49 -9.91 33.96
CA LEU A 434 14.30 -11.02 33.49
C LEU A 434 13.96 -12.33 34.23
N GLU A 435 13.66 -13.34 33.43
CA GLU A 435 13.36 -14.72 33.82
C GLU A 435 14.52 -15.65 33.39
N THR A 436 15.11 -15.40 32.22
CA THR A 436 16.24 -16.17 31.67
C THR A 436 17.37 -15.23 31.26
N LEU A 437 18.56 -15.47 31.82
CA LEU A 437 19.77 -14.72 31.52
C LEU A 437 20.93 -15.66 31.21
N ASP A 438 21.36 -15.67 29.95
CA ASP A 438 22.58 -16.37 29.52
C ASP A 438 23.63 -15.35 29.06
N LEU A 439 24.71 -15.27 29.81
CA LEU A 439 25.90 -14.46 29.56
C LEU A 439 27.16 -15.33 29.51
N SER A 440 27.02 -16.62 29.19
CA SER A 440 28.13 -17.56 29.19
C SER A 440 29.23 -17.18 28.18
N GLY A 441 30.48 -17.51 28.49
CA GLY A 441 31.60 -17.25 27.57
C GLY A 441 31.83 -15.76 27.31
N ASN A 442 31.78 -14.94 28.35
CA ASN A 442 32.10 -13.51 28.31
C ASN A 442 33.35 -13.22 29.17
N SER A 443 33.55 -11.96 29.57
CA SER A 443 34.66 -11.54 30.45
C SER A 443 34.13 -10.75 31.65
N ILE A 444 33.01 -11.21 32.22
CA ILE A 444 32.32 -10.56 33.35
C ILE A 444 32.98 -10.98 34.66
N SER A 445 33.24 -10.02 35.54
CA SER A 445 33.75 -10.27 36.90
C SER A 445 32.76 -9.88 38.00
N ASP A 446 31.92 -8.87 37.75
CA ASP A 446 30.93 -8.36 38.69
C ASP A 446 29.52 -8.68 38.18
N ILE A 447 28.81 -9.53 38.93
CA ILE A 447 27.41 -9.89 38.67
C ILE A 447 26.47 -9.35 39.75
N SER A 448 26.88 -8.41 40.58
CA SER A 448 26.06 -7.89 41.70
C SER A 448 24.66 -7.44 41.29
N VAL A 449 24.51 -6.93 40.06
CA VAL A 449 23.24 -6.51 39.47
C VAL A 449 22.18 -7.62 39.43
N VAL A 450 22.58 -8.91 39.32
CA VAL A 450 21.62 -10.01 39.16
C VAL A 450 20.77 -10.25 40.41
N SER A 451 21.22 -9.79 41.58
CA SER A 451 20.42 -9.82 42.82
C SER A 451 19.15 -8.97 42.72
N GLY A 452 19.09 -8.02 41.77
CA GLY A 452 17.91 -7.20 41.50
C GLY A 452 16.84 -7.92 40.66
N PHE A 453 17.16 -9.04 40.01
CA PHE A 453 16.24 -9.74 39.10
C PHE A 453 15.33 -10.71 39.87
N LYS A 454 14.27 -10.16 40.47
CA LYS A 454 13.37 -10.92 41.36
C LYS A 454 12.53 -12.00 40.67
N GLN A 455 12.51 -12.02 39.34
CA GLN A 455 11.81 -13.03 38.55
C GLN A 455 12.76 -14.05 37.90
N LEU A 456 14.06 -14.00 38.23
CA LEU A 456 15.06 -14.83 37.57
C LEU A 456 14.88 -16.31 37.91
N ILE A 457 14.70 -17.13 36.88
CA ILE A 457 14.49 -18.58 36.94
C ILE A 457 15.75 -19.30 36.48
N ASP A 458 16.36 -18.85 35.39
CA ASP A 458 17.52 -19.49 34.77
C ASP A 458 18.64 -18.46 34.63
N LEU A 459 19.78 -18.76 35.27
CA LEU A 459 20.98 -17.94 35.22
C LEU A 459 22.16 -18.78 34.72
N ASN A 460 22.66 -18.45 33.52
CA ASN A 460 23.91 -18.97 33.01
C ASN A 460 24.96 -17.85 32.89
N VAL A 461 25.97 -17.90 33.73
CA VAL A 461 27.15 -17.02 33.70
C VAL A 461 28.43 -17.85 33.64
N SER A 462 28.35 -19.07 33.11
CA SER A 462 29.49 -19.95 32.95
C SER A 462 30.58 -19.36 32.06
N SER A 463 31.82 -19.82 32.21
CA SER A 463 32.96 -19.36 31.40
C SER A 463 33.14 -17.84 31.45
N ASN A 464 33.24 -17.29 32.67
CA ASN A 464 33.48 -15.87 32.95
C ASN A 464 34.66 -15.70 33.94
N GLN A 465 34.77 -14.53 34.58
CA GLN A 465 35.85 -14.18 35.52
C GLN A 465 35.29 -13.86 36.91
N ILE A 466 34.18 -14.48 37.30
CA ILE A 466 33.46 -14.20 38.55
C ILE A 466 34.19 -14.84 39.73
N THR A 467 34.31 -14.10 40.83
CA THR A 467 34.96 -14.56 42.07
C THR A 467 34.00 -14.77 43.24
N GLU A 468 32.84 -14.11 43.22
CA GLU A 468 31.83 -14.18 44.27
C GLU A 468 30.42 -14.04 43.70
N LEU A 469 29.45 -14.65 44.39
CA LEU A 469 28.03 -14.50 44.08
C LEU A 469 27.43 -13.38 44.94
N PRO A 470 26.43 -12.64 44.44
CA PRO A 470 25.65 -11.76 45.28
C PRO A 470 24.66 -12.56 46.14
N GLN A 471 24.11 -11.90 47.16
CA GLN A 471 23.03 -12.48 47.95
C GLN A 471 21.72 -12.47 47.13
N PHE A 472 21.15 -13.66 46.90
CA PHE A 472 19.82 -13.82 46.34
C PHE A 472 18.77 -13.81 47.45
N ASP A 473 17.58 -13.31 47.15
CA ASP A 473 16.47 -13.38 48.09
C ASP A 473 15.93 -14.82 48.15
N ALA A 474 15.35 -15.17 49.30
CA ALA A 474 14.82 -16.51 49.54
C ALA A 474 13.70 -16.88 48.54
N ASP A 475 12.92 -15.89 48.08
CA ASP A 475 11.76 -16.04 47.19
C ASP A 475 12.08 -15.81 45.71
N THR A 476 13.34 -15.51 45.34
CA THR A 476 13.73 -15.44 43.93
C THR A 476 13.54 -16.83 43.30
N PRO A 477 12.79 -16.97 42.19
CA PRO A 477 12.36 -18.27 41.65
C PRO A 477 13.47 -18.99 40.86
N LEU A 478 14.72 -18.81 41.30
CA LEU A 478 15.92 -19.34 40.68
C LEU A 478 15.84 -20.86 40.68
N TRP A 479 15.65 -21.47 39.52
CA TRP A 479 15.51 -22.91 39.35
C TRP A 479 16.84 -23.55 38.97
N HIS A 480 17.59 -22.91 38.08
CA HIS A 480 18.90 -23.35 37.60
C HIS A 480 19.93 -22.22 37.62
N VAL A 481 21.13 -22.57 38.08
CA VAL A 481 22.30 -21.68 38.12
C VAL A 481 23.49 -22.41 37.53
N ASP A 482 23.99 -21.91 36.41
CA ASP A 482 25.27 -22.33 35.83
C ASP A 482 26.32 -21.23 36.01
N ILE A 483 27.28 -21.52 36.87
CA ILE A 483 28.43 -20.69 37.22
C ILE A 483 29.74 -21.44 36.93
N SER A 484 29.68 -22.51 36.14
CA SER A 484 30.84 -23.33 35.80
C SER A 484 31.93 -22.52 35.10
N HIS A 485 33.19 -22.96 35.17
CA HIS A 485 34.33 -22.27 34.55
C HIS A 485 34.47 -20.80 34.97
N ASN A 486 34.49 -20.55 36.29
CA ASN A 486 34.73 -19.24 36.90
C ASN A 486 35.87 -19.33 37.94
N GLN A 487 35.98 -18.35 38.83
CA GLN A 487 37.00 -18.28 39.88
C GLN A 487 36.35 -18.20 41.27
N ILE A 488 35.16 -18.76 41.43
CA ILE A 488 34.35 -18.66 42.66
C ILE A 488 34.95 -19.55 43.76
N GLU A 489 35.11 -19.00 44.97
CA GLU A 489 35.67 -19.75 46.12
C GLU A 489 34.61 -20.29 47.09
N SER A 490 33.39 -19.78 47.02
CA SER A 490 32.29 -20.12 47.93
C SER A 490 30.94 -19.93 47.23
N LEU A 491 29.96 -20.78 47.56
CA LEU A 491 28.57 -20.63 47.12
C LEU A 491 27.73 -19.75 48.07
N ALA A 492 28.39 -18.98 48.93
CA ALA A 492 27.75 -17.98 49.76
C ALA A 492 26.93 -17.00 48.90
N GLY A 493 25.71 -16.69 49.32
CA GLY A 493 24.74 -15.88 48.57
C GLY A 493 23.58 -16.69 47.96
N LEU A 494 23.76 -18.01 47.73
CA LEU A 494 22.66 -18.91 47.34
C LEU A 494 21.92 -19.51 48.55
N GLU A 495 22.53 -19.43 49.73
CA GLU A 495 22.02 -20.07 50.94
C GLU A 495 20.64 -19.53 51.29
N GLY A 496 19.70 -20.43 51.57
CA GLY A 496 18.33 -20.09 51.92
C GLY A 496 17.42 -19.75 50.74
N ASN A 497 17.90 -19.79 49.49
CA ASN A 497 17.02 -19.73 48.33
C ASN A 497 16.09 -20.95 48.30
N LEU A 498 14.78 -20.70 48.21
CA LEU A 498 13.76 -21.74 48.36
C LEU A 498 13.41 -22.44 47.03
N ALA A 499 13.93 -21.97 45.89
CA ALA A 499 13.56 -22.44 44.56
C ALA A 499 14.68 -23.20 43.83
N VAL A 500 15.96 -22.96 44.18
CA VAL A 500 17.11 -23.53 43.46
C VAL A 500 17.07 -25.05 43.46
N ASN A 501 17.03 -25.64 42.27
CA ASN A 501 16.98 -27.09 42.06
C ASN A 501 18.32 -27.63 41.55
N PHE A 502 18.96 -26.89 40.64
CA PHE A 502 20.16 -27.33 39.93
C PHE A 502 21.26 -26.26 40.02
N ILE A 503 22.44 -26.67 40.50
CA ILE A 503 23.64 -25.82 40.54
C ILE A 503 24.76 -26.49 39.75
N ASP A 504 25.15 -25.89 38.63
CA ASP A 504 26.32 -26.29 37.86
C ASP A 504 27.48 -25.35 38.17
N ALA A 505 28.49 -25.86 38.87
CA ALA A 505 29.61 -25.08 39.38
C ALA A 505 30.96 -25.78 39.16
N ASP A 506 31.01 -26.63 38.13
CA ASP A 506 32.23 -27.29 37.68
C ASP A 506 33.35 -26.28 37.38
N TYR A 507 34.60 -26.67 37.55
CA TYR A 507 35.77 -25.85 37.20
C TYR A 507 35.78 -24.46 37.87
N ASN A 508 35.75 -24.45 39.20
CA ASN A 508 35.85 -23.25 40.03
C ASN A 508 36.96 -23.43 41.09
N ARG A 509 36.95 -22.61 42.15
CA ARG A 509 37.85 -22.71 43.31
C ARG A 509 37.07 -22.96 44.60
N ILE A 510 35.90 -23.58 44.51
CA ILE A 510 34.95 -23.71 45.62
C ILE A 510 35.52 -24.60 46.71
N LYS A 511 35.73 -24.02 47.89
CA LYS A 511 36.24 -24.72 49.07
C LYS A 511 35.10 -25.16 50.00
N SER A 512 34.04 -24.34 50.09
CA SER A 512 32.92 -24.59 50.98
C SER A 512 31.57 -24.44 50.27
N ILE A 513 30.66 -25.33 50.65
CA ILE A 513 29.25 -25.40 50.24
C ILE A 513 28.34 -25.43 51.48
N SER A 514 28.85 -24.94 52.61
CA SER A 514 28.12 -24.91 53.88
C SER A 514 26.81 -24.12 53.77
N LYS A 515 25.83 -24.47 54.60
CA LYS A 515 24.49 -23.84 54.68
C LYS A 515 23.57 -24.07 53.49
N LEU A 516 24.01 -24.76 52.44
CA LEU A 516 23.12 -25.14 51.33
C LEU A 516 22.06 -26.17 51.74
N GLU A 517 22.13 -26.77 52.94
CA GLU A 517 21.03 -27.55 53.51
C GLU A 517 19.76 -26.72 53.75
N SER A 518 19.88 -25.38 53.74
CA SER A 518 18.75 -24.45 53.82
C SER A 518 18.04 -24.24 52.47
N CYS A 519 18.63 -24.68 51.35
CA CYS A 519 18.01 -24.64 50.02
C CYS A 519 17.08 -25.85 49.85
N ILE A 520 15.85 -25.72 50.34
CA ILE A 520 14.91 -26.85 50.52
C ILE A 520 14.50 -27.58 49.23
N MET A 521 14.66 -26.94 48.06
CA MET A 521 14.34 -27.51 46.75
C MET A 521 15.57 -28.01 45.99
N LEU A 522 16.77 -27.92 46.57
CA LEU A 522 18.00 -28.31 45.91
C LEU A 522 18.04 -29.81 45.67
N VAL A 523 18.13 -30.21 44.40
CA VAL A 523 18.13 -31.62 43.98
C VAL A 523 19.53 -32.08 43.59
N ARG A 524 20.24 -31.26 42.82
CA ARG A 524 21.52 -31.67 42.23
C ARG A 524 22.54 -30.53 42.15
N MET A 525 23.80 -30.90 42.38
CA MET A 525 24.95 -30.04 42.12
C MET A 525 26.04 -30.76 41.32
N ASN A 526 26.67 -30.04 40.39
CA ASN A 526 27.91 -30.44 39.72
C ASN A 526 29.07 -29.55 40.22
N LEU A 527 30.11 -30.19 40.76
CA LEU A 527 31.27 -29.60 41.43
C LEU A 527 32.58 -30.27 40.99
N TRP A 528 32.68 -30.74 39.74
CA TRP A 528 33.92 -31.25 39.19
C TRP A 528 35.02 -30.20 39.27
N ASP A 529 36.25 -30.66 39.49
CA ASP A 529 37.45 -29.82 39.53
C ASP A 529 37.33 -28.59 40.45
N ASN A 530 36.89 -28.85 41.69
CA ASN A 530 36.87 -27.91 42.80
C ASN A 530 37.55 -28.49 44.07
N PRO A 531 38.24 -27.69 44.89
CA PRO A 531 38.81 -28.10 46.19
C PRO A 531 37.75 -28.21 47.30
N VAL A 532 36.59 -28.81 47.03
CA VAL A 532 35.43 -28.80 47.94
C VAL A 532 35.65 -29.69 49.17
N ASN A 533 35.20 -29.22 50.33
CA ASN A 533 35.20 -30.00 51.57
C ASN A 533 34.32 -31.26 51.47
N ALA A 534 34.94 -32.44 51.50
CA ALA A 534 34.24 -33.73 51.37
C ALA A 534 33.26 -34.02 52.52
N ASP A 535 33.48 -33.47 53.71
CA ASP A 535 32.55 -33.65 54.83
C ASP A 535 31.25 -32.87 54.61
N GLU A 536 31.33 -31.67 54.02
CA GLU A 536 30.15 -30.87 53.65
C GLU A 536 29.37 -31.55 52.51
N VAL A 537 30.07 -32.13 51.53
CA VAL A 537 29.44 -32.93 50.47
C VAL A 537 28.65 -34.10 51.07
N LYS A 538 29.25 -34.82 52.02
CA LYS A 538 28.58 -35.94 52.69
C LYS A 538 27.33 -35.49 53.45
N GLN A 539 27.38 -34.36 54.15
CA GLN A 539 26.22 -33.82 54.88
C GLN A 539 25.03 -33.54 53.95
N LEU A 540 25.28 -32.96 52.78
CA LEU A 540 24.24 -32.70 51.79
C LEU A 540 23.75 -33.98 51.09
N GLN A 541 24.63 -34.95 50.84
CA GLN A 541 24.23 -36.26 50.32
C GLN A 541 23.36 -37.04 51.32
N ASP A 542 23.64 -36.95 52.63
CA ASP A 542 22.86 -37.60 53.69
C ASP A 542 21.41 -37.08 53.76
N ILE A 543 21.15 -35.86 53.29
CA ILE A 543 19.80 -35.29 53.14
C ILE A 543 19.19 -35.47 51.73
N GLY A 544 19.86 -36.23 50.85
CA GLY A 544 19.32 -36.67 49.56
C GLY A 544 19.73 -35.83 48.34
N ILE A 545 20.65 -34.88 48.49
CA ILE A 545 21.12 -34.04 47.37
C ILE A 545 22.15 -34.83 46.52
N LEU A 546 21.94 -34.85 45.21
CA LEU A 546 22.85 -35.50 44.26
C LEU A 546 24.04 -34.58 43.97
N ILE A 547 25.23 -34.96 44.43
CA ILE A 547 26.45 -34.15 44.22
C ILE A 547 27.47 -34.94 43.41
N ASN A 548 27.81 -34.41 42.22
CA ASN A 548 28.90 -34.89 41.39
C ASN A 548 30.16 -34.07 41.69
N TYR A 549 31.22 -34.69 42.20
CA TYR A 549 32.47 -34.00 42.55
C TYR A 549 33.68 -34.93 42.45
N ASN A 550 34.89 -34.36 42.45
CA ASN A 550 36.13 -35.11 42.49
C ASN A 550 36.64 -35.30 43.95
N PRO A 551 36.44 -36.46 44.61
CA PRO A 551 36.90 -36.69 45.98
C PRO A 551 38.43 -36.75 46.11
N LYS A 552 39.15 -36.84 45.00
CA LYS A 552 40.62 -36.88 44.93
C LYS A 552 41.17 -35.64 44.24
N TYR A 553 40.48 -34.51 44.32
CA TYR A 553 40.98 -33.27 43.77
C TYR A 553 42.40 -32.98 44.29
N VAL A 554 43.30 -32.65 43.37
CA VAL A 554 44.66 -32.18 43.67
C VAL A 554 44.76 -30.81 43.05
N GLU A 555 45.05 -29.81 43.88
CA GLU A 555 45.24 -28.44 43.40
C GLU A 555 46.40 -28.42 42.39
N PRO A 556 46.20 -27.88 41.17
CA PRO A 556 47.28 -27.77 40.19
C PRO A 556 48.44 -27.00 40.81
N GLU A 557 49.66 -27.54 40.75
CA GLU A 557 50.86 -26.80 41.16
C GLU A 557 50.91 -25.50 40.35
N THR A 558 50.86 -24.35 41.03
CA THR A 558 50.99 -23.05 40.38
C THR A 558 52.37 -22.96 39.74
N GLU A 559 52.46 -23.05 38.40
CA GLU A 559 53.66 -22.64 37.67
C GLU A 559 53.85 -21.13 37.90
N SER A 560 54.87 -20.81 38.70
CA SER A 560 55.24 -19.48 39.20
C SER A 560 55.75 -18.53 38.13
#